data_AF-A0A133ZB50-F1
#
_entry.id   AF-A0A133ZB50-F1
#
_cell.length_a   1.000
_cell.length_b   1.000
_cell.length_c   1.000
_cell.angle_alpha   90.00
_cell.angle_beta   90.00
_cell.angle_gamma   90.00
#
_symmetry.space_group_name_H-M   'P 1'
#
loop_
_entity.id
_entity.type
_entity.pdbx_description
1 polymer ?
#
loop_
_entity_poly.entity_id
_entity_poly.type
_entity_poly.pdbx_seq_one_letter_code
_entity_poly.pdbx_strand_id
1 'polypeptide(L)'
;MMNNYFAGYYEFHCPSKKDAAFLLGADTLVGDALSLALAKNNTLNPYIELYNKYQKLVGIITDEHLIERVKLASAENLRVSCFLSFVAYTDHPNPGYYWGQVALFIYDTTQQAYVIFENTIAQELKKGIRPDISLSHDGMHHVESSNGTWVPRGRISLPQKQQGMALMKTRRSLSENLIEQGRAGNKGCYVVSWIFLLALVTLVVLLVKAQGWL
;
A
#
# COMPACT_ATOMS: atom_id res chain seq x y z
N MET A 1 19.90 -14.21 17.23
CA MET A 1 18.57 -14.13 16.61
C MET A 1 18.61 -12.97 15.66
N MET A 2 18.47 -13.21 14.35
CA MET A 2 18.32 -12.13 13.39
C MET A 2 16.98 -11.45 13.71
N ASN A 3 16.92 -10.12 13.74
CA ASN A 3 15.64 -9.43 13.90
C ASN A 3 14.77 -9.83 12.70
N ASN A 4 13.67 -10.56 12.94
CA ASN A 4 12.69 -10.95 11.92
C ASN A 4 11.82 -9.76 11.47
N TYR A 5 12.37 -8.55 11.51
CA TYR A 5 11.73 -7.32 11.09
C TYR A 5 12.75 -6.43 10.39
N PHE A 6 12.38 -5.98 9.22
CA PHE A 6 13.11 -4.99 8.44
C PHE A 6 12.11 -4.14 7.68
N ALA A 7 12.27 -2.82 7.74
CA ALA A 7 11.43 -1.92 6.96
C ALA A 7 12.14 -0.61 6.65
N GLY A 8 11.72 0.01 5.55
CA GLY A 8 12.31 1.26 5.07
C GLY A 8 11.63 1.79 3.82
N TYR A 9 12.06 2.97 3.39
CA TYR A 9 11.61 3.57 2.13
C TYR A 9 12.65 3.32 1.04
N TYR A 10 12.19 2.76 -0.08
CA TYR A 10 13.05 2.42 -1.20
C TYR A 10 12.60 3.12 -2.46
N GLU A 11 13.55 3.66 -3.20
CA GLU A 11 13.32 4.29 -4.48
C GLU A 11 13.05 3.26 -5.57
N PHE A 12 12.11 3.58 -6.45
CA PHE A 12 11.87 2.83 -7.68
C PHE A 12 11.81 3.79 -8.86
N HIS A 13 12.14 3.28 -10.04
CA HIS A 13 11.99 4.00 -11.30
C HIS A 13 10.89 3.36 -12.14
N CYS A 14 10.10 4.19 -12.83
CA CYS A 14 9.14 3.69 -13.81
C CYS A 14 9.91 3.13 -15.02
N PRO A 15 9.59 1.90 -15.50
CA PRO A 15 10.34 1.27 -16.59
C PRO A 15 10.34 2.09 -17.89
N SER A 16 9.25 2.81 -18.17
CA SER A 16 9.15 3.64 -19.36
C SER A 16 8.13 4.77 -19.19
N LYS A 17 8.23 5.80 -20.03
CA LYS A 17 7.21 6.86 -20.12
C LYS A 17 5.83 6.33 -20.55
N LYS A 18 5.77 5.21 -21.29
CA LYS A 18 4.50 4.60 -21.69
C LYS A 18 3.81 3.95 -20.49
N ASP A 19 4.59 3.29 -19.63
CA ASP A 19 4.09 2.61 -18.44
C ASP A 19 3.74 3.59 -17.30
N ALA A 20 4.24 4.83 -17.38
CA ALA A 20 3.92 5.90 -16.43
C ALA A 20 2.42 6.16 -16.29
N ALA A 21 1.61 5.87 -17.33
CA ALA A 21 0.15 5.98 -17.24
C ALA A 21 -0.44 5.07 -16.16
N PHE A 22 0.10 3.85 -15.99
CA PHE A 22 -0.36 2.92 -14.94
C PHE A 22 0.05 3.38 -13.54
N LEU A 23 1.19 4.05 -13.42
CA LEU A 23 1.67 4.62 -12.16
C LEU A 23 0.92 5.91 -11.77
N LEU A 24 0.65 6.79 -12.74
CA LEU A 24 0.00 8.08 -12.52
C LEU A 24 -1.53 8.00 -12.49
N GLY A 25 -2.12 6.98 -13.11
CA GLY A 25 -3.57 6.78 -13.14
C GLY A 25 -4.19 6.50 -11.77
N ALA A 26 -5.52 6.48 -11.73
CA ALA A 26 -6.30 6.16 -10.53
C ALA A 26 -6.21 4.68 -10.10
N ASP A 27 -5.43 3.87 -10.82
CA ASP A 27 -5.26 2.43 -10.57
C ASP A 27 -4.09 2.12 -9.63
N THR A 28 -3.26 3.12 -9.36
CA THR A 28 -2.07 3.03 -8.51
C THR A 28 -2.01 4.26 -7.61
N LEU A 29 -2.59 4.17 -6.42
CA LEU A 29 -2.75 5.30 -5.50
C LEU A 29 -1.74 5.23 -4.36
N VAL A 30 -1.43 6.38 -3.76
CA VAL A 30 -0.59 6.43 -2.56
C VAL A 30 -1.22 5.56 -1.46
N GLY A 31 -0.43 4.73 -0.80
CA GLY A 31 -0.85 3.75 0.19
C GLY A 31 -1.53 2.49 -0.39
N ASP A 32 -1.61 2.32 -1.71
CA ASP A 32 -1.96 1.02 -2.29
C ASP A 32 -0.81 0.03 -2.11
N ALA A 33 -1.14 -1.23 -1.85
CA ALA A 33 -0.20 -2.33 -1.86
C ALA A 33 0.26 -2.60 -3.30
N LEU A 34 1.55 -2.85 -3.48
CA LEU A 34 2.13 -3.30 -4.75
C LEU A 34 2.69 -4.71 -4.55
N SER A 35 2.51 -5.56 -5.55
CA SER A 35 3.14 -6.88 -5.58
C SER A 35 4.58 -6.77 -6.08
N LEU A 36 5.48 -7.54 -5.49
CA LEU A 36 6.87 -7.65 -5.91
C LEU A 36 7.12 -8.95 -6.69
N ALA A 37 7.96 -8.87 -7.72
CA ALA A 37 8.57 -10.05 -8.33
C ALA A 37 10.08 -9.84 -8.49
N LEU A 38 10.88 -10.86 -8.13
CA LEU A 38 12.31 -10.87 -8.42
C LEU A 38 12.52 -11.27 -9.89
N ALA A 39 12.91 -10.31 -10.71
CA ALA A 39 13.25 -10.54 -12.10
C ALA A 39 14.75 -10.84 -12.25
N LYS A 40 15.06 -11.74 -13.17
CA LYS A 40 16.44 -12.05 -13.58
C LYS A 40 16.61 -11.59 -15.02
N ASN A 41 17.69 -10.87 -15.28
CA ASN A 41 18.15 -10.65 -16.64
C ASN A 41 19.35 -11.58 -16.90
N ASN A 42 19.40 -12.20 -18.08
CA ASN A 42 20.42 -13.18 -18.45
C ASN A 42 21.85 -12.62 -18.47
N THR A 43 22.04 -11.30 -18.30
CA THR A 43 23.33 -10.60 -18.37
C THR A 43 23.54 -9.53 -17.29
N LEU A 44 22.63 -9.36 -16.32
CA LEU A 44 22.62 -8.22 -15.37
C LEU A 44 22.29 -8.64 -13.94
N ASN A 45 22.63 -7.76 -12.99
CA ASN A 45 22.21 -7.88 -11.59
C ASN A 45 20.68 -7.99 -11.51
N PRO A 46 20.13 -8.90 -10.66
CA PRO A 46 18.70 -9.06 -10.51
C PRO A 46 18.05 -7.76 -10.03
N TYR A 47 16.78 -7.56 -10.36
CA TYR A 47 16.03 -6.37 -9.94
C TYR A 47 14.63 -6.79 -9.46
N ILE A 48 13.96 -5.88 -8.76
CA ILE A 48 12.60 -6.10 -8.27
C ILE A 48 11.64 -5.34 -9.17
N GLU A 49 10.64 -6.03 -9.69
CA GLU A 49 9.52 -5.44 -10.40
C GLU A 49 8.36 -5.18 -9.43
N LEU A 50 7.73 -4.01 -9.57
CA LEU A 50 6.57 -3.60 -8.79
C LEU A 50 5.32 -3.61 -9.67
N TYR A 51 4.28 -4.28 -9.20
CA TYR A 51 3.01 -4.42 -9.90
C TYR A 51 1.87 -3.84 -9.08
N ASN A 52 0.97 -3.11 -9.74
CA ASN A 52 -0.27 -2.67 -9.09
C ASN A 52 -1.28 -3.83 -8.94
N LYS A 53 -2.43 -3.54 -8.31
CA LYS A 53 -3.52 -4.53 -8.10
C LYS A 53 -4.07 -5.16 -9.39
N TYR A 54 -3.80 -4.56 -10.55
CA TYR A 54 -4.21 -5.04 -11.88
C TYR A 54 -3.08 -5.73 -12.65
N GLN A 55 -2.00 -6.11 -11.96
CA GLN A 55 -0.82 -6.77 -12.55
C GLN A 55 -0.17 -5.94 -13.67
N LYS A 56 -0.25 -4.62 -13.58
CA LYS A 56 0.50 -3.71 -14.46
C LYS A 56 1.82 -3.34 -13.80
N LEU A 57 2.91 -3.45 -14.55
CA LEU A 57 4.24 -3.05 -14.11
C LEU A 57 4.28 -1.52 -13.94
N VAL A 58 4.62 -1.06 -12.74
CA VAL A 58 4.63 0.37 -12.39
C VAL A 58 6.00 0.87 -11.93
N GLY A 59 6.91 -0.03 -11.57
CA GLY A 59 8.22 0.35 -11.05
C GLY A 59 9.24 -0.78 -11.07
N ILE A 60 10.51 -0.39 -11.04
CA ILE A 60 11.67 -1.27 -10.89
C ILE A 60 12.55 -0.73 -9.76
N ILE A 61 13.01 -1.61 -8.86
CA ILE A 61 14.01 -1.31 -7.84
C ILE A 61 15.29 -2.08 -8.16
N THR A 62 16.43 -1.37 -8.13
CA THR A 62 17.76 -1.90 -8.43
C THR A 62 18.71 -1.84 -7.22
N ASP A 63 18.21 -1.54 -6.02
CA ASP A 63 19.01 -1.51 -4.78
C ASP A 63 19.48 -2.92 -4.40
N GLU A 64 20.78 -3.17 -4.53
CA GLU A 64 21.37 -4.50 -4.35
C GLU A 64 21.17 -5.07 -2.95
N HIS A 65 21.29 -4.22 -1.92
CA HIS A 65 21.08 -4.63 -0.53
C HIS A 65 19.63 -5.02 -0.27
N LEU A 66 18.67 -4.29 -0.83
CA LEU A 66 17.26 -4.65 -0.75
C LEU A 66 16.98 -5.96 -1.50
N ILE A 67 17.54 -6.13 -2.70
CA ILE A 67 17.38 -7.34 -3.50
C ILE A 67 17.88 -8.57 -2.72
N GLU A 68 19.04 -8.48 -2.08
CA GLU A 68 19.56 -9.54 -1.22
C GLU A 68 18.62 -9.86 -0.07
N ARG A 69 18.09 -8.83 0.62
CA ARG A 69 17.14 -9.03 1.72
C ARG A 69 15.84 -9.68 1.27
N VAL A 70 15.29 -9.28 0.12
CA VAL A 70 14.07 -9.88 -0.44
C VAL A 70 14.31 -11.34 -0.85
N LYS A 71 15.50 -11.68 -1.38
CA LYS A 71 15.87 -13.06 -1.66
C LYS A 71 15.95 -13.91 -0.38
N LEU A 72 16.61 -13.39 0.66
CA LEU A 72 16.71 -14.08 1.96
C LEU A 72 15.32 -14.26 2.59
N ALA A 73 14.50 -13.21 2.58
CA ALA A 73 13.12 -13.26 3.05
C ALA A 73 12.31 -14.35 2.33
N SER A 74 12.44 -14.44 1.00
CA SER A 74 11.78 -15.49 0.23
C SER A 74 12.27 -16.90 0.59
N ALA A 75 13.56 -17.08 0.91
CA ALA A 75 14.11 -18.37 1.32
C ALA A 75 13.66 -18.77 2.74
N GLU A 76 13.45 -17.78 3.60
CA GLU A 76 12.99 -17.95 5.00
C GLU A 76 11.45 -17.94 5.13
N ASN A 77 10.70 -17.88 4.02
CA ASN A 77 9.24 -17.73 4.00
C ASN A 77 8.72 -16.52 4.80
N LEU A 78 9.52 -15.46 4.90
CA LEU A 78 9.09 -14.19 5.48
C LEU A 78 8.16 -13.46 4.51
N ARG A 79 7.24 -12.68 5.07
CA ARG A 79 6.37 -11.81 4.28
C ARG A 79 7.14 -10.59 3.82
N VAL A 80 7.03 -10.32 2.54
CA VAL A 80 7.49 -9.06 1.92
C VAL A 80 6.25 -8.29 1.48
N SER A 81 6.09 -7.06 1.94
CA SER A 81 4.98 -6.19 1.58
C SER A 81 5.48 -4.80 1.25
N CYS A 82 4.89 -4.17 0.25
CA CYS A 82 5.23 -2.78 -0.05
C CYS A 82 4.01 -1.95 -0.42
N PHE A 83 4.07 -0.66 -0.08
CA PHE A 83 3.00 0.30 -0.30
C PHE A 83 3.56 1.53 -0.99
N LEU A 84 2.85 2.05 -1.98
CA LEU A 84 3.27 3.26 -2.68
C LEU A 84 3.31 4.45 -1.70
N SER A 85 4.47 5.09 -1.55
CA SER A 85 4.63 6.25 -0.67
C SER A 85 4.43 7.58 -1.40
N PHE A 86 5.05 7.75 -2.56
CA PHE A 86 4.87 8.93 -3.41
C PHE A 86 5.34 8.63 -4.84
N VAL A 87 4.95 9.50 -5.78
CA VAL A 87 5.43 9.52 -7.16
C VAL A 87 5.93 10.92 -7.50
N ALA A 88 7.05 10.98 -8.20
CA ALA A 88 7.66 12.18 -8.71
C ALA A 88 8.04 12.03 -10.19
N TYR A 89 8.25 13.16 -10.83
CA TYR A 89 8.88 13.30 -12.12
C TYR A 89 10.11 14.17 -11.96
N THR A 90 11.20 13.82 -12.64
CA THR A 90 12.37 14.69 -12.79
C THR A 90 12.70 14.79 -14.28
N ASP A 91 12.95 16.00 -14.77
CA ASP A 91 13.31 16.26 -16.18
C ASP A 91 14.77 15.94 -16.53
N HIS A 92 15.62 15.73 -15.52
CA HIS A 92 17.05 15.43 -15.63
C HIS A 92 17.46 14.11 -14.96
N PRO A 93 18.37 13.32 -15.57
CA PRO A 93 18.92 13.52 -16.92
C PRO A 93 17.85 13.40 -18.02
N ASN A 94 18.11 13.98 -19.19
CA ASN A 94 17.22 13.89 -20.35
C ASN A 94 17.42 12.52 -21.04
N PRO A 95 16.37 11.74 -21.36
CA PRO A 95 14.95 12.02 -21.13
C PRO A 95 14.55 11.93 -19.66
N GLY A 96 13.81 12.94 -19.21
CA GLY A 96 13.22 12.93 -17.87
C GLY A 96 12.38 11.69 -17.59
N TYR A 97 12.27 11.31 -16.33
CA TYR A 97 11.73 10.03 -15.91
C TYR A 97 10.81 10.16 -14.69
N TYR A 98 9.92 9.19 -14.56
CA TYR A 98 9.07 9.03 -13.39
C TYR A 98 9.72 8.08 -12.39
N TRP A 99 9.62 8.43 -11.12
CA TRP A 99 10.16 7.65 -10.02
C TRP A 99 9.29 7.83 -8.79
N GLY A 100 9.59 7.11 -7.73
CA GLY A 100 8.89 7.26 -6.47
C GLY A 100 9.55 6.48 -5.37
N GLN A 101 8.90 6.44 -4.21
CA GLN A 101 9.31 5.54 -3.14
C GLN A 101 8.17 4.62 -2.73
N VAL A 102 8.53 3.42 -2.30
CA VAL A 102 7.64 2.50 -1.59
C VAL A 102 8.07 2.39 -0.15
N ALA A 103 7.11 2.28 0.77
CA ALA A 103 7.36 1.76 2.11
C ALA A 103 7.38 0.23 2.02
N LEU A 104 8.50 -0.40 2.34
CA LEU A 104 8.68 -1.85 2.26
C LEU A 104 8.88 -2.44 3.65
N PHE A 105 8.26 -3.59 3.87
CA PHE A 105 8.30 -4.37 5.11
C PHE A 105 8.71 -5.80 4.78
N ILE A 106 9.58 -6.36 5.62
CA ILE A 106 9.99 -7.76 5.64
C ILE A 106 9.82 -8.24 7.08
N TYR A 107 8.97 -9.23 7.31
CA TYR A 107 8.76 -9.76 8.65
C TYR A 107 8.15 -11.16 8.69
N ASP A 108 8.19 -11.78 9.86
CA ASP A 108 7.55 -13.07 10.13
C ASP A 108 6.04 -12.91 10.40
N THR A 109 5.22 -13.61 9.62
CA THR A 109 3.74 -13.52 9.69
C THR A 109 3.13 -14.16 10.92
N THR A 110 3.89 -14.96 11.67
CA THR A 110 3.44 -15.50 12.97
C THR A 110 3.03 -14.38 13.93
N GLN A 111 3.57 -13.17 13.73
CA GLN A 111 3.25 -11.99 14.51
C GLN A 111 2.18 -11.13 13.81
N GLN A 112 0.92 -11.37 14.16
CA GLN A 112 -0.23 -10.65 13.60
C GLN A 112 -0.17 -9.13 13.79
N ALA A 113 0.50 -8.65 14.85
CA ALA A 113 0.70 -7.23 15.10
C ALA A 113 1.37 -6.51 13.92
N TYR A 114 2.33 -7.14 13.22
CA TYR A 114 3.00 -6.53 12.07
C TYR A 114 2.09 -6.45 10.82
N VAL A 115 1.18 -7.41 10.65
CA VAL A 115 0.15 -7.35 9.58
C VAL A 115 -0.81 -6.18 9.82
N ILE A 116 -1.18 -5.92 11.08
CA ILE A 116 -2.00 -4.76 11.41
C ILE A 116 -1.19 -3.47 11.24
N PHE A 117 0.07 -3.49 11.67
CA PHE A 117 0.98 -2.35 11.58
C PHE A 117 1.20 -1.87 10.15
N GLU A 118 1.52 -2.76 9.21
CA GLU A 118 1.73 -2.36 7.82
C GLU A 118 0.48 -1.70 7.22
N ASN A 119 -0.71 -2.17 7.60
CA ASN A 119 -1.98 -1.59 7.18
C ASN A 119 -2.23 -0.23 7.84
N THR A 120 -1.90 -0.08 9.12
CA THR A 120 -1.93 1.21 9.83
C THR A 120 -1.03 2.22 9.11
N ILE A 121 0.21 1.84 8.79
CA ILE A 121 1.13 2.70 8.03
C ILE A 121 0.58 3.02 6.64
N ALA A 122 0.00 2.04 5.93
CA ALA A 122 -0.62 2.28 4.65
C ALA A 122 -1.73 3.35 4.74
N GLN A 123 -2.55 3.37 5.80
CA GLN A 123 -3.54 4.43 6.00
C GLN A 123 -2.90 5.80 6.24
N GLU A 124 -1.77 5.86 6.95
CA GLU A 124 -1.03 7.10 7.15
C GLU A 124 -0.44 7.63 5.83
N LEU A 125 0.11 6.74 4.99
CA LEU A 125 0.59 7.09 3.66
C LEU A 125 -0.54 7.69 2.79
N LYS A 126 -1.76 7.13 2.85
CA LYS A 126 -2.91 7.70 2.12
C LYS A 126 -3.19 9.15 2.50
N LYS A 127 -2.92 9.55 3.75
CA LYS A 127 -3.07 10.92 4.26
C LYS A 127 -1.87 11.81 3.89
N GLY A 128 -0.81 11.25 3.33
CA GLY A 128 0.46 11.91 3.03
C GLY A 128 1.41 11.98 4.22
N ILE A 129 1.15 11.19 5.27
CA ILE A 129 2.02 11.07 6.43
C ILE A 129 2.96 9.90 6.16
N ARG A 130 4.26 10.13 6.33
CA ARG A 130 5.31 9.13 6.10
C ARG A 130 6.04 8.83 7.42
N PRO A 131 5.52 7.93 8.26
CA PRO A 131 6.17 7.57 9.51
C PRO A 131 7.53 6.93 9.26
N ASP A 132 8.46 7.10 10.19
CA ASP A 132 9.71 6.35 10.18
C ASP A 132 9.46 4.90 10.61
N ILE A 133 9.55 4.00 9.64
CA ILE A 133 9.26 2.57 9.80
C ILE A 133 10.52 1.73 10.03
N SER A 134 11.71 2.33 10.05
CA SER A 134 12.93 1.60 10.40
C SER A 134 13.01 1.45 11.93
N LEU A 135 12.30 0.45 12.46
CA LEU A 135 12.09 0.32 13.90
C LEU A 135 13.34 -0.19 14.63
N SER A 136 13.63 0.44 15.77
CA SER A 136 14.49 -0.12 16.81
C SER A 136 13.76 -1.25 17.57
N HIS A 137 14.46 -1.89 18.50
CA HIS A 137 13.85 -2.88 19.39
C HIS A 137 12.66 -2.33 20.18
N ASP A 138 12.77 -1.12 20.73
CA ASP A 138 11.67 -0.44 21.43
C ASP A 138 10.50 -0.14 20.49
N GLY A 139 10.78 0.22 19.25
CA GLY A 139 9.76 0.45 18.23
C GLY A 139 8.96 -0.83 17.92
N MET A 140 9.65 -1.96 17.79
CA MET A 140 9.01 -3.27 17.63
C MET A 140 8.14 -3.64 18.84
N HIS A 141 8.62 -3.41 20.06
CA HIS A 141 7.84 -3.63 21.29
C HIS A 141 6.57 -2.76 21.34
N HIS A 142 6.63 -1.51 20.85
CA HIS A 142 5.43 -0.67 20.73
C HIS A 142 4.42 -1.20 19.71
N VAL A 143 4.89 -1.77 18.59
CA VAL A 143 4.02 -2.45 17.63
C VAL A 143 3.31 -3.63 18.29
N GLU A 144 4.05 -4.49 18.98
CA GLU A 144 3.50 -5.68 19.64
C GLU A 144 2.53 -5.32 20.77
N SER A 145 2.91 -4.41 21.67
CA SER A 145 2.08 -3.99 22.82
C SER A 145 0.82 -3.21 22.43
N SER A 146 0.81 -2.57 21.26
CA SER A 146 -0.37 -1.87 20.70
C SER A 146 -1.17 -2.71 19.72
N ASN A 147 -0.80 -3.98 19.53
CA ASN A 147 -1.39 -4.88 18.54
C ASN A 147 -1.39 -4.28 17.11
N GLY A 148 -0.31 -3.61 16.74
CA GLY A 148 -0.10 -3.01 15.41
C GLY A 148 -0.80 -1.68 15.15
N THR A 149 -1.47 -1.09 16.14
CA THR A 149 -2.18 0.19 15.97
C THR A 149 -1.32 1.41 16.22
N TRP A 150 -0.15 1.24 16.84
CA TRP A 150 0.79 2.32 17.08
C TRP A 150 1.39 2.87 15.77
N VAL A 151 1.60 4.18 15.74
CA VAL A 151 2.27 4.88 14.64
C VAL A 151 3.52 5.57 15.18
N PRO A 152 4.71 5.36 14.57
CA PRO A 152 5.93 6.07 14.93
C PRO A 152 5.73 7.59 14.87
N ARG A 153 6.24 8.29 15.88
CA ARG A 153 6.22 9.77 15.89
C ARG A 153 7.21 10.37 14.89
N GLY A 154 8.35 9.69 14.69
CA GLY A 154 9.34 10.04 13.69
C GLY A 154 8.73 10.04 12.28
N ARG A 155 9.18 10.97 11.43
CA ARG A 155 8.68 11.10 10.06
C ARG A 155 9.84 11.21 9.10
N ILE A 156 9.68 10.58 7.94
CA ILE A 156 10.59 10.72 6.81
C ILE A 156 10.06 11.80 5.87
N SER A 157 10.84 12.86 5.67
CA SER A 157 10.48 13.93 4.76
C SER A 157 10.44 13.43 3.31
N LEU A 158 9.55 14.01 2.51
CA LEU A 158 9.66 13.91 1.05
C LEU A 158 11.04 14.43 0.59
N PRO A 159 11.57 13.92 -0.55
CA PRO A 159 12.79 14.45 -1.13
C PRO A 159 12.68 15.97 -1.31
N GLN A 160 13.80 16.67 -1.10
CA GLN A 160 13.86 18.11 -1.31
C GLN A 160 13.57 18.42 -2.78
N LYS A 161 12.70 19.41 -3.03
CA LYS A 161 12.39 19.83 -4.40
C LYS A 161 13.64 20.40 -5.04
N GLN A 162 14.11 19.74 -6.08
CA GLN A 162 15.19 20.23 -6.95
C GLN A 162 14.59 20.87 -8.20
N GLN A 163 15.38 21.70 -8.89
CA GLN A 163 14.97 22.25 -10.18
C GLN A 163 14.64 21.11 -11.15
N GLY A 164 13.51 21.23 -11.85
CA GLY A 164 13.07 20.21 -12.79
C GLY A 164 12.36 18.99 -12.18
N MET A 165 12.20 18.97 -10.85
CA MET A 165 11.45 17.95 -10.12
C MET A 165 10.02 18.40 -9.81
N ALA A 166 9.04 17.54 -10.12
CA ALA A 166 7.65 17.70 -9.72
C ALA A 166 7.20 16.51 -8.87
N LEU A 167 6.64 16.78 -7.70
CA LEU A 167 5.93 15.77 -6.91
C LEU A 167 4.54 15.56 -7.53
N MET A 168 4.32 14.39 -8.10
CA MET A 168 3.10 14.06 -8.85
C MET A 168 2.01 13.54 -7.92
N LYS A 169 2.38 12.68 -6.96
CA LYS A 169 1.48 12.09 -5.97
C LYS A 169 2.16 12.02 -4.62
N THR A 170 1.55 12.59 -3.59
CA THR A 170 2.08 12.56 -2.21
C THR A 170 1.08 12.05 -1.17
N ARG A 171 -0.21 12.01 -1.54
CA ARG A 171 -1.33 11.51 -0.75
C ARG A 171 -2.47 11.14 -1.69
N ARG A 172 -3.51 10.47 -1.18
CA ARG A 172 -4.77 10.33 -1.92
C ARG A 172 -5.56 11.63 -1.92
N SER A 173 -6.04 12.01 -3.09
CA SER A 173 -7.03 13.06 -3.27
C SER A 173 -8.44 12.58 -2.88
N LEU A 174 -9.35 13.54 -2.68
CA LEU A 174 -10.75 13.22 -2.39
C LEU A 174 -11.42 12.47 -3.55
N SER A 175 -11.13 12.86 -4.79
CA SER A 175 -11.65 12.18 -5.98
C SER A 175 -11.17 10.74 -6.08
N GLU A 176 -9.89 10.47 -5.81
CA GLU A 176 -9.36 9.09 -5.78
C GLU A 176 -10.00 8.24 -4.68
N ASN A 177 -10.23 8.81 -3.50
CA ASN A 177 -10.95 8.11 -2.42
C ASN A 177 -12.39 7.77 -2.82
N LEU A 178 -13.10 8.70 -3.50
CA LEU A 178 -14.46 8.46 -4.00
C LEU A 178 -14.48 7.36 -5.07
N ILE A 179 -13.51 7.37 -6.01
CA ILE A 179 -13.38 6.32 -7.03
C ILE A 179 -13.16 4.96 -6.37
N GLU A 180 -12.29 4.87 -5.37
CA GLU A 180 -12.05 3.61 -4.64
C GLU A 180 -13.26 3.17 -3.82
N GLN A 181 -14.02 4.08 -3.22
CA GLN A 181 -15.29 3.74 -2.57
C GLN A 181 -16.31 3.20 -3.57
N GLY A 182 -16.36 3.77 -4.78
CA GLY A 182 -17.18 3.25 -5.88
C GLY A 182 -16.78 1.83 -6.28
N ARG A 183 -15.47 1.55 -6.40
CA ARG A 183 -14.92 0.23 -6.75
C ARG A 183 -15.08 -0.82 -5.65
N ALA A 184 -14.93 -0.42 -4.38
CA ALA A 184 -15.08 -1.31 -3.23
C ALA A 184 -16.51 -1.85 -3.11
N GLY A 185 -17.47 -1.18 -3.75
CA GLY A 185 -18.89 -1.48 -3.67
C GLY A 185 -19.45 -1.12 -2.30
N ASN A 186 -20.75 -0.80 -2.25
CA ASN A 186 -21.37 -0.33 -1.02
C ASN A 186 -21.83 -1.51 -0.15
N LYS A 187 -20.89 -2.33 0.33
CA LYS A 187 -21.18 -3.54 1.14
C LYS A 187 -22.02 -3.21 2.38
N GLY A 188 -21.73 -2.07 3.03
CA GLY A 188 -22.47 -1.60 4.21
C GLY A 188 -23.89 -1.12 3.88
N CYS A 189 -24.07 -0.33 2.82
CA CYS A 189 -25.41 0.11 2.40
C CYS A 189 -26.29 -1.07 1.93
N TYR A 190 -25.68 -2.11 1.36
CA TYR A 190 -26.40 -3.33 1.00
C TYR A 190 -26.94 -4.02 2.26
N VAL A 191 -26.12 -4.22 3.29
CA VAL A 191 -26.56 -4.82 4.57
C VAL A 191 -27.69 -4.02 5.22
N VAL A 192 -27.58 -2.69 5.27
CA VAL A 192 -28.64 -1.83 5.81
C VAL A 192 -29.93 -1.93 4.98
N SER A 193 -29.83 -1.95 3.66
CA SER A 193 -30.98 -2.15 2.75
C SER A 193 -31.67 -3.50 3.00
N TRP A 194 -30.90 -4.57 3.18
CA TRP A 194 -31.45 -5.90 3.49
C TRP A 194 -32.15 -5.94 4.85
N ILE A 195 -31.56 -5.35 5.89
CA ILE A 195 -32.19 -5.28 7.23
C ILE A 195 -33.52 -4.51 7.15
N PHE A 196 -33.53 -3.38 6.42
CA PHE A 196 -34.75 -2.58 6.24
C PHE A 196 -35.83 -3.35 5.47
N LEU A 197 -35.47 -4.01 4.36
CA LEU A 197 -36.41 -4.82 3.59
C LEU A 197 -37.00 -5.97 4.42
N LEU A 198 -36.18 -6.67 5.21
CA LEU A 198 -36.64 -7.73 6.10
C LEU A 198 -37.59 -7.19 7.17
N ALA A 199 -37.25 -6.05 7.80
CA ALA A 199 -38.12 -5.41 8.78
C ALA A 199 -39.48 -5.01 8.18
N LEU A 200 -39.47 -4.46 6.97
CA LEU A 200 -40.69 -4.05 6.26
C LEU A 200 -41.57 -5.26 5.91
N VAL A 201 -40.99 -6.35 5.41
CA VAL A 201 -41.72 -7.61 5.15
C VAL A 201 -42.32 -8.16 6.44
N THR A 202 -41.56 -8.17 7.53
CA THR A 202 -42.03 -8.67 8.83
C THR A 202 -43.22 -7.83 9.34
N LEU A 203 -43.13 -6.51 9.20
CA LEU A 203 -44.22 -5.59 9.56
C LEU A 203 -45.48 -5.86 8.74
N VAL A 204 -45.35 -6.06 7.42
CA VAL A 204 -46.48 -6.38 6.54
C VAL A 204 -47.12 -7.71 6.95
N VAL A 205 -46.33 -8.75 7.21
CA VAL A 205 -46.85 -10.06 7.66
C VAL A 205 -47.61 -9.93 8.99
N LEU A 206 -47.10 -9.15 9.94
CA LEU A 206 -47.77 -8.90 11.21
C LEU A 206 -49.08 -8.13 11.03
N LEU A 207 -49.11 -7.13 10.16
CA LEU A 207 -50.32 -6.37 9.84
C LEU A 207 -51.39 -7.23 9.14
N VAL A 208 -51.00 -8.07 8.18
CA VAL A 208 -51.91 -8.99 7.49
C VAL A 208 -52.47 -10.04 8.46
N LYS A 209 -51.63 -10.60 9.35
CA LYS A 209 -52.10 -11.49 10.42
C LYS A 209 -53.05 -10.80 11.39
N ALA A 210 -52.78 -9.56 11.78
CA ALA A 210 -53.64 -8.79 12.68
C ALA A 210 -55.03 -8.50 12.08
N GLN A 211 -55.15 -8.48 10.75
CA GLN A 211 -56.43 -8.30 10.04
C GLN A 211 -57.17 -9.62 9.77
N GLY A 212 -56.58 -10.78 10.11
CA GLY A 212 -57.22 -12.09 9.95
C GLY A 212 -57.23 -12.63 8.52
N TRP A 213 -56.35 -12.12 7.64
CA TRP A 213 -56.22 -12.54 6.24
C TRP A 213 -55.21 -13.69 6.03
N LEU A 214 -54.59 -14.17 7.11
CA LEU A 214 -53.62 -15.28 7.21
C LEU A 214 -53.82 -16.00 8.54
#